data_AF-A4YH32-F1
#
_entry.id   AF-A4YH32-F1
#
_cell.length_a   1.000
_cell.length_b   1.000
_cell.length_c   1.000
_cell.angle_alpha   90.00
_cell.angle_beta   90.00
_cell.angle_gamma   90.00
#
_symmetry.space_group_name_H-M   'P 1'
#
loop_
_entity.id
_entity.type
_entity.pdbx_description
1 polymer ?
#
loop_
_entity_poly.entity_id
_entity_poly.type
_entity_poly.pdbx_seq_one_letter_code
_entity_poly.pdbx_strand_id
1 'polypeptide(L)'
;MEKNEKVVVDLEGNSVRFNGVPESFRVNSIHVSPPMDGLVHFYIEDKQLVLSLTEEELTEVLSRARKEEITPSQKDFEISQIGLVYKLLVDSLEVINVSDWSLQTMFTIVNGERAKLTIGPNCEYNDCVYLALFSANGFIYYLKIRFSDGSFEVSVFRITPSVLENELVFHMLNKTFRLY
;
A
#
# COMPACT_ATOMS: atom_id res chain seq x y z
N MET A 1 3.19 -18.11 -20.56
CA MET A 1 3.51 -16.89 -21.36
C MET A 1 2.39 -15.91 -21.12
N GLU A 2 2.48 -15.12 -20.07
CA GLU A 2 1.50 -14.07 -19.80
C GLU A 2 1.79 -12.90 -20.75
N LYS A 3 0.74 -12.43 -21.43
CA LYS A 3 0.79 -11.19 -22.19
C LYS A 3 0.97 -10.07 -21.17
N ASN A 4 2.16 -9.49 -21.07
CA ASN A 4 2.34 -8.18 -20.47
C ASN A 4 1.63 -7.16 -21.36
N GLU A 5 0.33 -6.98 -21.15
CA GLU A 5 -0.36 -5.83 -21.71
C GLU A 5 0.30 -4.57 -21.15
N LYS A 6 0.75 -3.70 -22.04
CA LYS A 6 1.46 -2.48 -21.66
C LYS A 6 0.43 -1.56 -21.00
N VAL A 7 0.62 -1.26 -19.72
CA VAL A 7 -0.24 -0.31 -19.00
C VAL A 7 -0.22 1.05 -19.70
N VAL A 8 -1.40 1.59 -19.95
CA VAL A 8 -1.62 2.91 -20.51
C VAL A 8 -1.85 3.88 -19.35
N VAL A 9 -1.13 5.00 -19.38
CA VAL A 9 -1.20 6.04 -18.37
C VAL A 9 -1.77 7.29 -19.01
N ASP A 10 -2.92 7.72 -18.53
CA ASP A 10 -3.63 8.90 -19.02
C ASP A 10 -3.61 9.99 -17.96
N LEU A 11 -3.21 11.20 -18.36
CA LEU A 11 -3.19 12.39 -17.52
C LEU A 11 -4.51 13.14 -17.68
N GLU A 12 -5.30 13.21 -16.59
CA GLU A 12 -6.53 13.99 -16.51
C GLU A 12 -6.34 15.12 -15.48
N GLY A 13 -5.84 16.27 -15.93
CA GLY A 13 -5.54 17.42 -15.07
C GLY A 13 -4.43 17.10 -14.07
N ASN A 14 -4.76 17.07 -12.78
CA ASN A 14 -3.82 16.72 -11.69
C ASN A 14 -3.90 15.25 -11.25
N SER A 15 -4.71 14.43 -11.94
CA SER A 15 -4.90 13.02 -11.61
C SER A 15 -4.42 12.13 -12.75
N VAL A 16 -3.99 10.92 -12.40
CA VAL A 16 -3.56 9.91 -13.35
C VAL A 16 -4.54 8.74 -13.33
N ARG A 17 -4.77 8.16 -14.52
CA ARG A 17 -5.51 6.91 -14.70
C ARG A 17 -4.60 5.86 -15.30
N PHE A 18 -4.71 4.63 -14.80
CA PHE A 18 -4.01 3.45 -15.29
C PHE A 18 -5.05 2.57 -15.97
N ASN A 19 -4.95 2.40 -17.30
CA ASN A 19 -5.96 1.71 -18.12
C ASN A 19 -7.40 2.20 -17.82
N GLY A 20 -7.59 3.52 -17.67
CA GLY A 20 -8.88 4.12 -17.34
C GLY A 20 -9.32 4.01 -15.87
N VAL A 21 -8.55 3.34 -15.00
CA VAL A 21 -8.82 3.26 -13.55
C VAL A 21 -8.10 4.41 -12.82
N PRO A 22 -8.78 5.21 -11.99
CA PRO A 22 -8.14 6.27 -11.21
C PRO A 22 -7.05 5.75 -10.27
N GLU A 23 -6.02 6.54 -10.05
CA GLU A 23 -4.97 6.26 -9.07
C GLU A 23 -5.53 5.98 -7.66
N SER A 24 -4.84 5.11 -6.93
CA SER A 24 -5.11 4.84 -5.51
C SER A 24 -4.77 6.03 -4.65
N PHE A 25 -3.57 6.56 -4.86
CA PHE A 25 -3.08 7.77 -4.21
C PHE A 25 -1.96 8.39 -5.05
N ARG A 26 -1.71 9.67 -4.76
CA ARG A 26 -0.60 10.44 -5.30
C ARG A 26 0.21 11.03 -4.16
N VAL A 27 1.52 11.11 -4.36
CA VAL A 27 2.41 11.85 -3.47
C VAL A 27 3.53 12.49 -4.31
N ASN A 28 3.60 13.83 -4.28
CA ASN A 28 4.49 14.59 -5.16
C ASN A 28 4.29 14.20 -6.65
N SER A 29 5.35 13.76 -7.33
CA SER A 29 5.34 13.29 -8.73
C SER A 29 5.07 11.79 -8.87
N ILE A 30 4.82 11.06 -7.77
CA ILE A 30 4.57 9.62 -7.78
C ILE A 30 3.06 9.37 -7.74
N HIS A 31 2.57 8.71 -8.77
CA HIS A 31 1.19 8.28 -8.93
C HIS A 31 1.15 6.76 -8.82
N VAL A 32 0.22 6.21 -8.04
CA VAL A 32 0.17 4.76 -7.76
C VAL A 32 -1.21 4.22 -8.10
N SER A 33 -1.27 3.16 -8.90
CA SER A 33 -2.53 2.51 -9.26
C SER A 33 -3.12 1.72 -8.09
N PRO A 34 -4.41 1.36 -8.11
CA PRO A 34 -4.89 0.20 -7.36
C PRO A 34 -4.25 -1.08 -7.90
N PRO A 35 -4.32 -2.20 -7.16
CA PRO A 35 -3.94 -3.50 -7.70
C PRO A 35 -4.81 -3.82 -8.93
N MET A 36 -4.16 -4.13 -10.05
CA MET A 36 -4.79 -4.45 -11.33
C MET A 36 -4.07 -5.66 -11.92
N ASP A 37 -4.81 -6.74 -12.15
CA ASP A 37 -4.27 -7.98 -12.73
C ASP A 37 -3.02 -8.52 -11.99
N GLY A 38 -3.03 -8.42 -10.64
CA GLY A 38 -1.92 -8.86 -9.79
C GLY A 38 -0.72 -7.92 -9.73
N LEU A 39 -0.81 -6.74 -10.35
CA LEU A 39 0.26 -5.74 -10.41
C LEU A 39 -0.16 -4.42 -9.76
N VAL A 40 0.81 -3.71 -9.23
CA VAL A 40 0.70 -2.32 -8.82
C VAL A 40 1.59 -1.49 -9.74
N HIS A 41 0.99 -0.50 -10.40
CA HIS A 41 1.68 0.38 -11.33
C HIS A 41 2.07 1.68 -10.64
N PHE A 42 3.30 2.11 -10.88
CA PHE A 42 3.84 3.38 -10.42
C PHE A 42 4.17 4.22 -11.65
N TYR A 43 3.68 5.46 -11.66
CA TYR A 43 4.06 6.46 -12.65
C TYR A 43 4.80 7.60 -11.96
N ILE A 44 6.03 7.85 -12.39
CA ILE A 44 6.89 8.93 -11.92
C ILE A 44 6.87 10.03 -12.99
N GLU A 45 6.05 11.06 -12.74
CA GLU A 45 5.67 12.10 -13.72
C GLU A 45 6.88 12.82 -14.31
N ASP A 46 7.80 13.28 -13.46
CA ASP A 46 8.97 14.07 -13.85
C ASP A 46 9.99 13.29 -14.69
N LYS A 47 9.93 11.95 -14.63
CA LYS A 47 10.82 11.04 -15.40
C LYS A 47 10.10 10.35 -16.55
N GLN A 48 8.78 10.56 -16.67
CA GLN A 48 7.92 9.81 -17.58
C GLN A 48 8.14 8.28 -17.48
N LEU A 49 8.39 7.80 -16.26
CA LEU A 49 8.76 6.41 -16.00
C LEU A 49 7.55 5.65 -15.47
N VAL A 50 7.26 4.50 -16.08
CA VAL A 50 6.23 3.57 -15.61
C VAL A 50 6.89 2.30 -15.12
N LEU A 51 6.59 1.91 -13.89
CA LEU A 51 7.02 0.66 -13.28
C LEU A 51 5.78 -0.17 -12.93
N SER A 52 5.90 -1.49 -13.05
CA SER A 52 4.88 -2.43 -12.62
C SER A 52 5.53 -3.44 -11.69
N LEU A 53 4.97 -3.59 -10.50
CA LEU A 53 5.46 -4.53 -9.49
C LEU A 53 4.38 -5.54 -9.16
N THR A 54 4.77 -6.80 -8.96
CA THR A 54 3.91 -7.76 -8.25
C THR A 54 3.80 -7.39 -6.77
N GLU A 55 2.90 -8.04 -6.04
CA GLU A 55 2.81 -7.93 -4.58
C GLU A 55 4.15 -8.25 -3.89
N GLU A 56 4.83 -9.33 -4.32
CA GLU A 56 6.11 -9.75 -3.77
C GLU A 56 7.19 -8.70 -4.00
N GLU A 57 7.28 -8.17 -5.22
CA GLU A 57 8.24 -7.12 -5.58
C GLU A 57 7.98 -5.82 -4.82
N LEU A 58 6.71 -5.45 -4.66
CA LEU A 58 6.33 -4.29 -3.84
C LEU A 58 6.73 -4.49 -2.39
N THR A 59 6.47 -5.66 -1.81
CA THR A 59 6.86 -5.98 -0.44
C THR A 59 8.39 -5.92 -0.27
N GLU A 60 9.14 -6.42 -1.25
CA GLU A 60 10.60 -6.35 -1.28
C GLU A 60 11.09 -4.89 -1.30
N VAL A 61 10.55 -4.07 -2.19
CA VAL A 61 10.86 -2.63 -2.28
C VAL A 61 10.60 -1.92 -0.95
N LEU A 62 9.41 -2.13 -0.36
CA LEU A 62 9.04 -1.54 0.93
C LEU A 62 9.93 -2.04 2.09
N SER A 63 10.39 -3.30 2.03
CA SER A 63 11.27 -3.87 3.04
C SER A 63 12.67 -3.25 3.03
N ARG A 64 13.20 -2.94 1.84
CA ARG A 64 14.52 -2.32 1.62
C ARG A 64 14.51 -0.82 1.84
N ALA A 65 13.40 -0.17 1.53
CA ALA A 65 13.22 1.27 1.75
C ALA A 65 13.54 1.67 3.19
N ARG A 66 14.40 2.68 3.32
CA ARG A 66 14.63 3.35 4.60
C ARG A 66 13.32 3.97 5.06
N LYS A 67 12.83 3.51 6.21
CA LYS A 67 11.54 3.88 6.76
C LYS A 67 11.66 4.24 8.23
N GLU A 68 10.76 5.10 8.68
CA GLU A 68 10.60 5.47 10.08
C GLU A 68 9.42 4.71 10.64
N GLU A 69 9.62 3.99 11.74
CA GLU A 69 8.53 3.35 12.45
C GLU A 69 7.76 4.40 13.27
N ILE A 70 6.45 4.47 13.04
CA ILE A 70 5.55 5.34 13.77
C ILE A 70 4.79 4.46 14.75
N THR A 71 4.98 4.69 16.05
CA THR A 71 4.21 3.98 17.07
C THR A 71 2.76 4.47 17.04
N PRO A 72 1.78 3.66 16.59
CA PRO A 72 0.39 4.07 16.61
C PRO A 72 -0.07 4.17 18.07
N SER A 73 -0.83 5.20 18.40
CA SER A 73 -1.58 5.20 19.66
C SER A 73 -2.94 4.56 19.40
N GLN A 74 -3.20 3.45 20.08
CA GLN A 74 -4.50 2.80 20.01
C GLN A 74 -5.53 3.71 20.70
N LYS A 75 -6.56 4.10 19.95
CA LYS A 75 -7.67 4.88 20.50
C LYS A 75 -8.78 3.98 21.03
N ASP A 76 -9.11 2.91 20.30
CA ASP A 76 -10.27 2.08 20.58
C ASP A 76 -10.19 0.71 19.89
N PHE A 77 -10.91 -0.27 20.44
CA PHE A 77 -11.15 -1.58 19.84
C PHE A 77 -12.58 -2.02 20.12
N GLU A 78 -13.31 -2.33 19.05
CA GLU A 78 -14.73 -2.70 19.13
C GLU A 78 -15.01 -3.98 18.33
N ILE A 79 -15.80 -4.88 18.93
CA ILE A 79 -16.41 -6.00 18.21
C ILE A 79 -17.79 -5.54 17.77
N SER A 80 -17.98 -5.34 16.47
CA SER A 80 -19.22 -4.85 15.88
C SER A 80 -19.91 -5.94 15.05
N GLN A 81 -21.13 -5.66 14.57
CA GLN A 81 -21.84 -6.57 13.66
C GLN A 81 -21.12 -6.78 12.32
N ILE A 82 -20.24 -5.84 11.92
CA ILE A 82 -19.48 -5.91 10.66
C ILE A 82 -18.07 -6.48 10.85
N GLY A 83 -17.72 -6.92 12.06
CA GLY A 83 -16.41 -7.47 12.39
C GLY A 83 -15.66 -6.69 13.46
N LEU A 84 -14.35 -6.93 13.55
CA LEU A 84 -13.45 -6.26 14.48
C LEU A 84 -13.06 -4.89 13.93
N VAL A 85 -13.23 -3.84 14.73
CA VAL A 85 -12.90 -2.47 14.37
C VAL A 85 -11.78 -1.98 15.27
N TYR A 86 -10.64 -1.65 14.66
CA TYR A 86 -9.47 -1.10 15.34
C TYR A 86 -9.33 0.37 14.96
N LYS A 87 -9.36 1.25 15.97
CA LYS A 87 -9.16 2.69 15.77
C LYS A 87 -7.79 3.09 16.30
N LEU A 88 -6.98 3.66 15.42
CA LEU A 88 -5.59 4.05 15.67
C LEU A 88 -5.43 5.53 15.35
N LEU A 89 -4.47 6.16 16.02
CA LEU A 89 -3.97 7.48 15.66
C LEU A 89 -2.50 7.36 15.27
N VAL A 90 -2.20 7.78 14.04
CA VAL A 90 -0.87 7.71 13.42
C VAL A 90 -0.53 9.10 12.91
N ASP A 91 0.46 9.80 13.47
CA ASP A 91 0.85 11.15 12.98
C ASP A 91 -0.34 12.12 12.80
N SER A 92 -1.27 12.12 13.76
CA SER A 92 -2.54 12.88 13.72
C SER A 92 -3.57 12.42 12.67
N LEU A 93 -3.32 11.30 11.98
CA LEU A 93 -4.26 10.65 11.08
C LEU A 93 -5.11 9.66 11.87
N GLU A 94 -6.43 9.76 11.71
CA GLU A 94 -7.36 8.76 12.20
C GLU A 94 -7.35 7.57 11.23
N VAL A 95 -6.92 6.42 11.72
CA VAL A 95 -6.85 5.17 10.93
C VAL A 95 -7.80 4.16 11.56
N ILE A 96 -8.81 3.76 10.80
CA ILE A 96 -9.78 2.75 11.21
C ILE A 96 -9.56 1.52 10.33
N ASN A 97 -9.17 0.41 10.93
CA ASN A 97 -9.16 -0.88 10.24
C ASN A 97 -10.40 -1.68 10.64
N VAL A 98 -11.07 -2.26 9.64
CA VAL A 98 -12.20 -3.16 9.84
C VAL A 98 -11.81 -4.53 9.29
N SER A 99 -11.93 -5.54 10.14
CA SER A 99 -11.65 -6.94 9.82
C SER A 99 -12.91 -7.78 9.97
N ASP A 100 -13.43 -8.29 8.85
CA ASP A 100 -14.53 -9.24 8.83
C ASP A 100 -13.98 -10.66 8.61
N TRP A 101 -13.94 -11.43 9.70
CA TRP A 101 -13.47 -12.81 9.68
C TRP A 101 -14.40 -13.77 8.94
N SER A 102 -15.70 -13.46 8.88
CA SER A 102 -16.67 -14.32 8.20
C SER A 102 -16.47 -14.27 6.68
N LEU A 103 -16.09 -13.11 6.17
CA LEU A 103 -15.83 -12.88 4.75
C LEU A 103 -14.34 -12.96 4.40
N GLN A 104 -13.46 -13.11 5.39
CA GLN A 104 -12.00 -13.02 5.24
C GLN A 104 -11.60 -11.73 4.50
N THR A 105 -12.21 -10.61 4.87
CA THR A 105 -11.94 -9.31 4.27
C THR A 105 -11.43 -8.31 5.30
N MET A 106 -10.50 -7.47 4.87
CA MET A 106 -10.00 -6.35 5.67
C MET A 106 -9.98 -5.10 4.81
N PHE A 107 -10.33 -3.97 5.41
CA PHE A 107 -10.16 -2.68 4.76
C PHE A 107 -9.77 -1.61 5.77
N THR A 108 -9.12 -0.57 5.26
CA THR A 108 -8.65 0.55 6.06
C THR A 108 -9.30 1.84 5.59
N ILE A 109 -9.75 2.64 6.54
CA ILE A 109 -10.22 4.00 6.36
C ILE A 109 -9.21 4.93 7.02
N VAL A 110 -8.77 5.96 6.30
CA VAL A 110 -7.86 6.99 6.77
C VAL A 110 -8.56 8.33 6.66
N ASN A 111 -8.75 9.03 7.78
CA ASN A 111 -9.49 10.30 7.86
C ASN A 111 -10.86 10.29 7.15
N GLY A 112 -11.58 9.17 7.24
CA GLY A 112 -12.90 9.00 6.61
C GLY A 112 -12.88 8.48 5.17
N GLU A 113 -11.72 8.36 4.52
CA GLU A 113 -11.60 7.84 3.16
C GLU A 113 -11.02 6.42 3.13
N ARG A 114 -11.55 5.53 2.28
CA ARG A 114 -11.04 4.17 2.15
C ARG A 114 -9.70 4.16 1.42
N ALA A 115 -8.69 3.51 2.01
CA ALA A 115 -7.43 3.23 1.35
C ALA A 115 -7.68 2.30 0.15
N LYS A 116 -7.22 2.72 -1.03
CA LYS A 116 -7.45 2.00 -2.30
C LYS A 116 -6.32 1.03 -2.65
N LEU A 117 -5.11 1.26 -2.13
CA LEU A 117 -4.01 0.31 -2.27
C LEU A 117 -3.93 -0.57 -1.02
N THR A 118 -4.55 -1.74 -1.10
CA THR A 118 -4.56 -2.73 -0.03
C THR A 118 -4.20 -4.10 -0.58
N ILE A 119 -3.49 -4.89 0.22
CA ILE A 119 -3.01 -6.23 -0.14
C ILE A 119 -3.39 -7.19 0.97
N GLY A 120 -3.91 -8.35 0.60
CA GLY A 120 -4.48 -9.32 1.53
C GLY A 120 -5.91 -8.98 2.00
N PRO A 121 -6.39 -9.59 3.09
CA PRO A 121 -5.62 -10.43 4.01
C PRO A 121 -5.16 -11.74 3.37
N ASN A 122 -3.86 -12.02 3.47
CA ASN A 122 -3.28 -13.30 3.07
C ASN A 122 -3.08 -14.14 4.33
N CYS A 123 -3.80 -15.26 4.42
CA CYS A 123 -3.83 -16.11 5.59
C CYS A 123 -3.15 -17.46 5.33
N GLU A 124 -2.13 -17.76 6.12
CA GLU A 124 -1.54 -19.10 6.22
C GLU A 124 -1.86 -19.67 7.60
N TYR A 125 -2.76 -20.66 7.64
CA TYR A 125 -3.30 -21.21 8.89
C TYR A 125 -3.94 -20.14 9.78
N ASN A 126 -3.34 -19.85 10.93
CA ASN A 126 -3.80 -18.86 11.91
C ASN A 126 -3.04 -17.53 11.82
N ASP A 127 -2.18 -17.37 10.81
CA ASP A 127 -1.39 -16.17 10.59
C ASP A 127 -1.89 -15.43 9.34
N CYS A 128 -2.54 -14.28 9.55
CA CYS A 128 -3.08 -13.43 8.50
C CYS A 128 -2.33 -12.11 8.44
N VAL A 129 -1.87 -11.73 7.26
CA VAL A 129 -1.21 -10.44 7.02
C VAL A 129 -2.04 -9.59 6.07
N TYR A 130 -2.26 -8.35 6.46
CA TYR A 130 -2.92 -7.33 5.66
C TYR A 130 -2.05 -6.09 5.58
N LEU A 131 -1.93 -5.54 4.37
CA LEU A 131 -1.16 -4.34 4.10
C LEU A 131 -2.07 -3.26 3.53
N ALA A 132 -1.89 -2.02 3.97
CA ALA A 132 -2.48 -0.84 3.34
C ALA A 132 -1.41 0.22 3.10
N LEU A 133 -1.44 0.80 1.91
CA LEU A 133 -0.61 1.93 1.53
C LEU A 133 -1.48 3.13 1.20
N PHE A 134 -1.08 4.29 1.70
CA PHE A 134 -1.76 5.55 1.48
C PHE A 134 -0.78 6.71 1.61
N SER A 135 -1.11 7.87 1.05
CA SER A 135 -0.33 9.09 1.23
C SER A 135 -1.07 10.09 2.11
N ALA A 136 -0.31 10.77 2.97
CA ALA A 136 -0.81 11.88 3.78
C ALA A 136 0.36 12.77 4.22
N ASN A 137 0.11 14.06 4.41
CA ASN A 137 1.12 15.02 4.91
C ASN A 137 2.47 14.99 4.16
N GLY A 138 2.46 14.68 2.85
CA GLY A 138 3.67 14.57 2.02
C GLY A 138 4.49 13.28 2.18
N PHE A 139 3.97 12.29 2.92
CA PHE A 139 4.61 10.99 3.11
C PHE A 139 3.76 9.85 2.54
N ILE A 140 4.41 8.70 2.35
CA ILE A 140 3.74 7.41 2.14
C ILE A 140 3.71 6.68 3.48
N TYR A 141 2.53 6.22 3.86
CA TYR A 141 2.34 5.35 5.01
C TYR A 141 2.16 3.92 4.53
N TYR A 142 2.82 3.02 5.23
CA TYR A 142 2.72 1.58 5.07
C TYR A 142 2.21 1.02 6.40
N LEU A 143 0.92 0.69 6.42
CA LEU A 143 0.26 0.01 7.53
C LEU A 143 0.35 -1.50 7.28
N LYS A 144 0.96 -2.22 8.21
CA LYS A 144 0.96 -3.68 8.27
C LYS A 144 0.18 -4.12 9.50
N ILE A 145 -0.80 -4.97 9.27
CA ILE A 145 -1.56 -5.63 10.32
C ILE A 145 -1.29 -7.13 10.19
N ARG A 146 -0.88 -7.74 11.30
CA ARG A 146 -0.71 -9.19 11.41
C ARG A 146 -1.61 -9.71 12.51
N PHE A 147 -2.39 -10.72 12.20
CA PHE A 147 -3.15 -11.46 13.19
C PHE A 147 -2.55 -12.86 13.28
N SER A 148 -2.04 -13.24 14.45
CA SER A 148 -1.39 -14.53 14.66
C SER A 148 -1.83 -15.12 16.01
N ASP A 149 -2.46 -16.30 15.98
CA ASP A 149 -2.85 -17.06 17.18
C ASP A 149 -3.54 -16.22 18.28
N GLY A 150 -4.50 -15.38 17.87
CA GLY A 150 -5.27 -14.53 18.78
C GLY A 150 -4.56 -13.25 19.22
N SER A 151 -3.33 -13.00 18.75
CA SER A 151 -2.65 -11.72 18.88
C SER A 151 -2.86 -10.86 17.64
N PHE A 152 -2.95 -9.55 17.85
CA PHE A 152 -3.10 -8.55 16.80
C PHE A 152 -1.94 -7.56 16.89
N GLU A 153 -1.07 -7.60 15.89
CA GLU A 153 0.11 -6.75 15.77
C GLU A 153 -0.13 -5.70 14.69
N VAL A 154 0.12 -4.43 15.04
CA VAL A 154 0.05 -3.32 14.11
C VAL A 154 1.42 -2.68 14.03
N SER A 155 1.94 -2.58 12.82
CA SER A 155 3.15 -1.82 12.52
C SER A 155 2.80 -0.75 11.50
N VAL A 156 3.22 0.49 11.76
CA VAL A 156 3.04 1.59 10.83
C VAL A 156 4.40 2.18 10.51
N PHE A 157 4.67 2.32 9.23
CA PHE A 157 5.91 2.89 8.75
C PHE A 157 5.62 4.09 7.86
N ARG A 158 6.47 5.11 7.98
CA ARG A 158 6.44 6.30 7.16
C ARG A 158 7.66 6.31 6.24
N ILE A 159 7.43 6.58 4.96
CA ILE A 159 8.45 6.61 3.91
C ILE A 159 8.36 7.96 3.20
N THR A 160 9.51 8.59 2.94
CA THR A 160 9.55 9.81 2.12
C THR A 160 9.42 9.44 0.64
N PRO A 161 8.76 10.28 -0.19
CA PRO A 161 8.60 10.00 -1.62
C PRO A 161 9.91 9.73 -2.35
N SER A 162 10.96 10.50 -2.05
CA SER A 162 12.29 10.31 -2.64
C SER A 162 12.91 8.94 -2.31
N VAL A 163 12.67 8.40 -1.11
CA VAL A 163 13.18 7.08 -0.76
C VAL A 163 12.44 5.99 -1.55
N LEU A 164 11.10 6.08 -1.64
CA LEU A 164 10.34 5.12 -2.44
C LEU A 164 10.77 5.17 -3.92
N GLU A 165 10.88 6.38 -4.49
CA GLU A 165 11.31 6.58 -5.87
C GLU A 165 12.68 5.93 -6.14
N ASN A 166 13.65 6.15 -5.26
CA ASN A 166 14.99 5.57 -5.40
C ASN A 166 14.93 4.04 -5.39
N GLU A 167 14.21 3.43 -4.44
CA GLU A 167 14.08 1.97 -4.36
C GLU A 167 13.35 1.38 -5.57
N LEU A 168 12.33 2.07 -6.10
CA LEU A 168 11.65 1.66 -7.34
C LEU A 168 12.61 1.64 -8.52
N VAL A 169 13.41 2.70 -8.70
CA VAL A 169 14.40 2.79 -9.78
C VAL A 169 15.49 1.73 -9.59
N PHE A 170 16.02 1.54 -8.38
CA PHE A 170 17.02 0.52 -8.11
C PHE A 170 16.49 -0.90 -8.33
N HIS A 171 15.25 -1.19 -7.90
CA HIS A 171 14.61 -2.48 -8.16
C HIS A 171 14.52 -2.75 -9.67
N MET A 172 14.07 -1.75 -10.45
CA MET A 172 14.01 -1.87 -11.91
C MET A 172 15.38 -2.12 -12.53
N LEU A 173 16.40 -1.35 -12.14
CA LEU A 173 17.76 -1.52 -12.64
C LEU A 173 18.31 -2.91 -12.30
N ASN A 174 18.13 -3.39 -11.07
CA ASN A 174 18.55 -4.73 -10.67
C ASN A 174 17.87 -5.82 -11.50
N LYS A 175 16.56 -5.69 -11.76
CA LYS A 175 15.79 -6.63 -12.58
C LYS A 175 16.22 -6.60 -14.06
N THR A 176 16.45 -5.42 -14.62
CA THR A 176 16.88 -5.25 -16.01
C THR A 176 18.30 -5.74 -16.26
N PHE A 177 19.23 -5.39 -15.37
CA PHE A 177 20.66 -5.67 -15.55
C PHE A 177 21.11 -6.97 -14.88
N ARG A 178 20.23 -7.68 -14.15
CA ARG A 178 20.55 -8.92 -13.44
C ARG A 178 21.75 -8.75 -12.52
N LEU A 179 21.76 -7.64 -11.77
CA LEU A 179 22.79 -7.35 -10.79
C LEU A 179 22.52 -8.22 -9.56
N TYR A 180 22.96 -9.47 -9.62
CA TYR A 180 22.94 -10.44 -8.52
C TYR A 180 24.36 -10.66 -7.99
#